data_AF-A0A6A4TGE4-F1
#
_entry.id   AF-A0A6A4TGE4-F1
#
_cell.length_a   1.000
_cell.length_b   1.000
_cell.length_c   1.000
_cell.angle_alpha   90.00
_cell.angle_beta   90.00
_cell.angle_gamma   90.00
#
_symmetry.space_group_name_H-M   'P 1'
#
loop_
_entity.id
_entity.type
_entity.pdbx_description
1 polymer ?
#
loop_
_entity_poly.entity_id
_entity_poly.type
_entity_poly.pdbx_seq_one_letter_code
_entity_poly.pdbx_strand_id
1 'polypeptide(L)'
;MPDSLPAFLLTELMMSCVHRHWKSFTSESKRDARESAMKVDKTKKHLDWKCQQVAVTKWVNWVKLHKKTNAAAVEKLERIVGAGRLKRIIAAWHNVAKESKGTKEYFTKLEKGLIQLDEEVQQTGEGCDRLSLLPSSLTLKIFQYLELRDWLNCAEVCYAWKAVIQSGTLWSQIDVSVEKDWITDCTMKQILQNYHPFVTHLNLRGCTTLTWPSLICISEYSP
;
A
#
# COMPACT_ATOMS: atom_id res chain seq x y z
N MET A 1 109.58 -30.49 -49.67
CA MET A 1 108.98 -29.44 -50.51
C MET A 1 107.49 -29.55 -50.32
N PRO A 2 106.81 -28.51 -49.79
CA PRO A 2 105.44 -28.64 -49.33
C PRO A 2 104.45 -28.74 -50.49
N ASP A 3 103.34 -29.38 -50.15
CA ASP A 3 102.17 -29.72 -50.92
C ASP A 3 101.47 -28.48 -51.52
N SER A 4 101.20 -28.52 -52.82
CA SER A 4 100.25 -27.61 -53.47
C SER A 4 99.05 -28.40 -53.95
N LEU A 5 97.93 -28.24 -53.25
CA LEU A 5 96.63 -28.72 -53.74
C LEU A 5 96.33 -28.04 -55.08
N PRO A 6 95.87 -28.78 -56.11
CA PRO A 6 95.59 -28.22 -57.42
C PRO A 6 94.51 -27.13 -57.34
N ALA A 7 94.72 -26.02 -58.06
CA ALA A 7 93.91 -24.79 -58.02
C ALA A 7 92.38 -25.00 -58.19
N PHE A 8 91.98 -26.08 -58.88
CA PHE A 8 90.58 -26.46 -59.06
C PHE A 8 89.90 -26.89 -57.74
N LEU A 9 90.59 -27.65 -56.89
CA LEU A 9 90.06 -28.07 -55.58
C LEU A 9 89.92 -26.89 -54.61
N LEU A 10 90.78 -25.87 -54.72
CA LEU A 10 90.67 -24.63 -53.95
C LEU A 10 89.40 -23.84 -54.32
N THR A 11 89.06 -23.75 -55.61
CA THR A 11 87.84 -23.05 -56.05
C THR A 11 86.55 -23.74 -55.62
N GLU A 12 86.53 -25.08 -55.62
CA GLU A 12 85.36 -25.86 -55.21
C GLU A 12 85.12 -25.79 -53.69
N LEU A 13 86.20 -25.84 -52.90
CA LEU A 13 86.15 -25.63 -51.46
C LEU A 13 85.71 -24.20 -51.11
N MET A 14 86.21 -23.19 -51.83
CA MET A 14 85.79 -21.79 -51.64
C MET A 14 84.30 -21.59 -51.95
N MET A 15 83.80 -22.17 -53.05
CA MET A 15 82.38 -22.10 -53.40
C MET A 15 81.48 -22.82 -52.38
N SER A 16 81.91 -23.97 -51.86
CA SER A 16 81.23 -24.69 -50.77
C SER A 16 81.18 -23.87 -49.47
N CYS A 17 82.29 -23.21 -49.10
CA CYS A 17 82.35 -22.31 -47.95
C CYS A 17 81.43 -21.09 -48.11
N VAL A 18 81.44 -20.44 -49.27
CA VAL A 18 80.56 -19.30 -49.57
C VAL A 18 79.09 -19.72 -49.54
N HIS A 19 78.74 -20.87 -50.13
CA HIS A 19 77.38 -21.39 -50.07
C HIS A 19 76.93 -21.67 -48.63
N ARG A 20 77.80 -22.28 -47.81
CA ARG A 20 77.53 -22.54 -46.39
C ARG A 20 77.34 -21.23 -45.61
N HIS A 21 78.19 -20.23 -45.85
CA HIS A 21 78.10 -18.92 -45.20
C HIS A 21 76.82 -18.19 -45.59
N TRP A 22 76.48 -18.18 -46.88
CA TRP A 22 75.23 -17.60 -47.38
C TRP A 22 74.00 -18.31 -46.82
N LYS A 23 74.01 -19.64 -46.76
CA LYS A 23 72.94 -20.44 -46.14
C LYS A 23 72.80 -20.12 -44.64
N SER A 24 73.92 -19.95 -43.94
CA SER A 24 73.92 -19.53 -42.53
C SER A 24 73.38 -18.11 -42.35
N PHE A 25 73.84 -17.15 -43.15
CA PHE A 25 73.40 -15.76 -43.12
C PHE A 25 71.91 -15.62 -43.43
N THR A 26 71.42 -16.29 -44.47
CA THR A 26 69.99 -16.28 -44.82
C THR A 26 69.13 -16.98 -43.76
N SER A 27 69.65 -18.02 -43.11
CA SER A 27 68.98 -18.64 -41.96
C SER A 27 68.91 -17.69 -40.77
N GLU A 28 70.01 -16.97 -40.48
CA GLU A 28 70.06 -15.99 -39.39
C GLU A 28 69.13 -14.81 -39.67
N SER A 29 69.19 -14.22 -40.85
CA SER A 29 68.31 -13.13 -41.26
C SER A 29 66.83 -13.51 -41.18
N LYS A 30 66.47 -14.76 -41.54
CA LYS A 30 65.10 -15.28 -41.36
C LYS A 30 64.72 -15.44 -39.89
N ARG A 31 65.66 -15.81 -39.02
CA ARG A 31 65.47 -15.91 -37.57
C ARG A 31 65.22 -14.53 -36.96
N ASP A 32 66.06 -13.56 -37.29
CA ASP A 32 65.96 -12.17 -36.82
C ASP A 32 64.65 -11.51 -37.25
N ALA A 33 64.21 -11.77 -38.50
CA ALA A 33 62.93 -11.30 -39.01
C ALA A 33 61.74 -11.89 -38.22
N ARG A 34 61.80 -13.19 -37.88
CA ARG A 34 60.78 -13.85 -37.03
C ARG A 34 60.78 -13.31 -35.61
N GLU A 35 61.95 -13.09 -35.02
CA GLU A 35 62.07 -12.54 -33.67
C GLU A 35 61.53 -11.11 -33.60
N SER A 36 61.87 -10.28 -34.60
CA SER A 36 61.36 -8.91 -34.72
C SER A 36 59.83 -8.90 -34.89
N ALA A 37 59.28 -9.78 -35.74
CA ALA A 37 57.84 -9.92 -35.90
C ALA A 37 57.15 -10.35 -34.60
N MET A 38 57.74 -11.28 -33.84
CA MET A 38 57.20 -11.73 -32.55
C MET A 38 57.22 -10.61 -31.50
N LYS A 39 58.28 -9.78 -31.47
CA LYS A 39 58.36 -8.60 -30.59
C LYS A 39 57.26 -7.59 -30.93
N VAL A 40 57.04 -7.30 -32.21
CA VAL A 40 55.98 -6.39 -32.69
C VAL A 40 54.58 -6.93 -32.38
N ASP A 41 54.33 -8.23 -32.55
CA ASP A 41 53.05 -8.84 -32.18
C ASP A 41 52.79 -8.74 -30.67
N LYS A 42 53.81 -8.99 -29.85
CA LYS A 42 53.72 -8.87 -28.38
C LYS A 42 53.42 -7.44 -27.94
N THR A 43 54.05 -6.43 -28.55
CA THR A 43 53.78 -5.02 -28.23
C THR A 43 52.37 -4.61 -28.65
N LYS A 44 51.91 -5.05 -29.83
CA LYS A 44 50.54 -4.80 -30.30
C LYS A 44 49.50 -5.38 -29.34
N LYS A 45 49.63 -6.65 -28.96
CA LYS A 45 48.73 -7.30 -27.99
C LYS A 45 48.72 -6.59 -26.64
N HIS A 46 49.88 -6.13 -26.18
CA HIS A 46 49.98 -5.36 -24.93
C HIS A 46 49.23 -4.03 -25.01
N LEU A 47 49.40 -3.28 -26.11
CA LEU A 47 48.70 -2.04 -26.36
C LEU A 47 47.18 -2.25 -26.45
N ASP A 48 46.73 -3.26 -27.19
CA ASP A 48 45.31 -3.61 -27.32
C ASP A 48 44.69 -3.95 -25.96
N TRP A 49 45.39 -4.76 -25.15
CA TRP A 49 44.96 -5.08 -23.78
C TRP A 49 44.87 -3.83 -22.89
N LYS A 50 45.85 -2.92 -22.97
CA LYS A 50 45.82 -1.65 -22.23
C LYS A 50 44.64 -0.76 -22.63
N CYS A 51 44.38 -0.63 -23.93
CA CYS A 51 43.24 0.13 -24.44
C CYS A 51 41.91 -0.44 -23.94
N GLN A 52 41.75 -1.77 -24.01
CA GLN A 52 40.55 -2.44 -23.48
C GLN A 52 40.42 -2.27 -21.96
N GLN A 53 41.53 -2.38 -21.22
CA GLN A 53 41.54 -2.22 -19.76
C GLN A 53 41.06 -0.83 -19.34
N VAL A 54 41.45 0.23 -20.06
CA VAL A 54 40.98 1.60 -19.80
C VAL A 54 39.48 1.72 -20.02
N ALA A 55 38.97 1.19 -21.15
CA ALA A 55 37.55 1.22 -21.45
C ALA A 55 36.71 0.46 -20.40
N VAL A 56 37.15 -0.74 -20.01
CA VAL A 56 36.51 -1.56 -18.97
C VAL A 56 36.54 -0.84 -17.63
N THR A 57 37.67 -0.25 -17.24
CA THR A 57 37.79 0.47 -15.96
C THR A 57 36.84 1.67 -15.92
N LYS A 58 36.77 2.45 -17.01
CA LYS A 58 35.84 3.58 -17.13
C LYS A 58 34.39 3.11 -17.04
N TRP A 59 34.04 2.02 -17.72
CA TRP A 59 32.71 1.43 -17.66
C TRP A 59 32.36 0.94 -16.25
N VAL A 60 33.25 0.22 -15.56
CA VAL A 60 33.04 -0.24 -14.18
C VAL A 60 32.81 0.94 -13.24
N ASN A 61 33.60 2.02 -13.37
CA ASN A 61 33.43 3.22 -12.55
C ASN A 61 32.09 3.91 -12.83
N TRP A 62 31.69 4.00 -14.11
CA TRP A 62 30.38 4.52 -14.50
C TRP A 62 29.23 3.69 -13.92
N VAL A 63 29.29 2.36 -14.01
CA VAL A 63 28.28 1.46 -13.42
C VAL A 63 28.19 1.65 -11.91
N LYS A 64 29.34 1.75 -11.22
CA LYS A 64 29.38 1.98 -9.76
C LYS A 64 28.73 3.32 -9.40
N LEU A 65 29.05 4.38 -10.13
CA LEU A 65 28.45 5.70 -9.91
C LEU A 65 26.93 5.64 -10.15
N HIS A 66 26.51 5.05 -11.26
CA HIS A 66 25.09 4.92 -11.60
C HIS A 66 24.31 4.13 -10.55
N LYS A 67 24.88 3.03 -10.03
CA LYS A 67 24.26 2.26 -8.93
C LYS A 67 24.08 3.10 -7.68
N LYS A 68 25.08 3.91 -7.30
CA LYS A 68 25.00 4.82 -6.15
C LYS A 68 23.90 5.87 -6.34
N THR A 69 23.84 6.50 -7.52
CA THR A 69 22.81 7.50 -7.83
C THR A 69 21.41 6.88 -7.79
N ASN A 70 21.23 5.68 -8.35
CA ASN A 70 19.97 4.97 -8.30
C ASN A 70 19.56 4.63 -6.86
N ALA A 71 20.49 4.14 -6.03
CA ALA A 71 20.21 3.82 -4.64
C ALA A 71 19.73 5.06 -3.86
N ALA A 72 20.39 6.21 -4.05
CA ALA A 72 19.98 7.47 -3.42
C ALA A 72 18.60 7.95 -3.89
N ALA A 73 18.29 7.78 -5.18
CA ALA A 73 16.97 8.12 -5.73
C ALA A 73 15.86 7.22 -5.15
N VAL A 74 16.12 5.91 -5.05
CA VAL A 74 15.20 4.93 -4.46
C VAL A 74 14.93 5.27 -2.99
N GLU A 75 15.97 5.52 -2.20
CA GLU A 75 15.82 5.89 -0.78
C GLU A 75 14.96 7.15 -0.60
N LYS A 76 15.14 8.15 -1.47
CA LYS A 76 14.32 9.37 -1.45
C LYS A 76 12.85 9.08 -1.76
N LEU A 77 12.58 8.22 -2.75
CA LEU A 77 11.22 7.82 -3.10
C LEU A 77 10.57 7.04 -1.95
N GLU A 78 11.28 6.07 -1.37
CA GLU A 78 10.81 5.28 -0.23
C GLU A 78 10.47 6.16 0.97
N ARG A 79 11.30 7.17 1.27
CA ARG A 79 11.02 8.14 2.34
C ARG A 79 9.72 8.92 2.08
N ILE A 80 9.51 9.42 0.86
CA ILE A 80 8.31 10.19 0.51
C ILE A 80 7.06 9.31 0.57
N VAL A 81 7.12 8.11 -0.03
CA VAL A 81 6.02 7.15 -0.04
C VAL A 81 5.70 6.69 1.38
N GLY A 82 6.72 6.38 2.19
CA GLY A 82 6.58 6.00 3.60
C GLY A 82 5.90 7.08 4.43
N ALA A 83 6.32 8.35 4.28
CA ALA A 83 5.69 9.48 4.95
C ALA A 83 4.22 9.66 4.52
N GLY A 84 3.92 9.51 3.23
CA GLY A 84 2.55 9.57 2.71
C GLY A 84 1.66 8.43 3.23
N ARG A 85 2.20 7.22 3.35
CA ARG A 85 1.51 6.07 3.96
C ARG A 85 1.20 6.32 5.44
N LEU A 86 2.19 6.79 6.22
CA LEU A 86 1.99 7.07 7.64
C LEU A 86 0.92 8.14 7.87
N LYS A 87 0.93 9.23 7.09
CA LYS A 87 -0.10 10.27 7.16
C LYS A 87 -1.51 9.71 6.92
N ARG A 88 -1.68 8.84 5.91
CA ARG A 88 -2.98 8.20 5.64
C ARG A 88 -3.42 7.29 6.77
N ILE A 89 -2.51 6.50 7.33
CA ILE A 89 -2.80 5.64 8.48
C ILE A 89 -3.24 6.47 9.68
N ILE A 90 -2.48 7.52 10.03
CA ILE A 90 -2.81 8.40 11.16
C ILE A 90 -4.16 9.09 10.95
N ALA A 91 -4.45 9.58 9.74
CA ALA A 91 -5.73 10.22 9.43
C ALA A 91 -6.90 9.23 9.58
N ALA A 92 -6.77 8.01 9.06
CA ALA A 92 -7.79 6.98 9.22
C ALA A 92 -8.01 6.62 10.70
N TRP A 93 -6.91 6.45 11.46
CA TRP A 93 -6.97 6.16 12.88
C TRP A 93 -7.62 7.30 13.68
N HIS A 94 -7.29 8.55 13.35
CA HIS A 94 -7.89 9.72 13.97
C HIS A 94 -9.40 9.78 13.71
N ASN A 95 -9.86 9.46 12.50
CA ASN A 95 -11.29 9.44 12.18
C ASN A 95 -12.02 8.36 13.00
N VAL A 96 -11.51 7.13 13.02
CA VAL A 96 -12.08 6.04 13.82
C VAL A 96 -12.10 6.38 15.32
N ALA A 97 -11.02 6.98 15.84
CA ALA A 97 -10.96 7.41 17.23
C ALA A 97 -11.97 8.53 17.54
N LYS A 98 -12.14 9.48 16.62
CA LYS A 98 -13.13 10.56 16.73
C LYS A 98 -14.56 10.00 16.74
N GLU A 99 -14.87 9.08 15.85
CA GLU A 99 -16.16 8.40 15.79
C GLU A 99 -16.43 7.63 17.08
N SER A 100 -15.49 6.80 17.52
CA SER A 100 -15.59 6.05 18.79
C SER A 100 -15.86 6.97 19.99
N LYS A 101 -15.18 8.12 20.05
CA LYS A 101 -15.42 9.13 21.09
C LYS A 101 -16.83 9.72 21.00
N GLY A 102 -17.28 10.10 19.80
CA GLY A 102 -18.63 10.63 19.59
C GLY A 102 -19.71 9.63 19.97
N THR A 103 -19.52 8.36 19.60
CA THR A 103 -20.39 7.25 20.02
C THR A 103 -20.43 7.15 21.54
N LYS A 104 -19.29 7.06 22.22
CA LYS A 104 -19.26 6.96 23.69
C LYS A 104 -19.95 8.14 24.38
N GLU A 105 -19.75 9.36 23.90
CA GLU A 105 -20.41 10.56 24.44
C GLU A 105 -21.92 10.51 24.26
N TYR A 106 -22.41 10.04 23.11
CA TYR A 106 -23.84 9.80 22.87
C TYR A 106 -24.41 8.82 23.91
N PHE A 107 -23.79 7.65 24.06
CA PHE A 107 -24.22 6.64 25.04
C PHE A 107 -24.23 7.17 26.47
N THR A 108 -23.21 7.95 26.83
CA THR A 108 -23.09 8.54 28.18
C THR A 108 -24.18 9.58 28.44
N LYS A 109 -24.55 10.39 27.43
CA LYS A 109 -25.70 11.32 27.54
C LYS A 109 -27.01 10.58 27.72
N LEU A 110 -27.17 9.47 27.00
CA LEU A 110 -28.36 8.64 27.05
C LEU A 110 -28.53 7.97 28.41
N GLU A 111 -27.45 7.41 28.96
CA GLU A 111 -27.43 6.83 30.30
C GLU A 111 -27.75 7.87 31.39
N LYS A 112 -27.17 9.08 31.30
CA LYS A 112 -27.51 10.19 32.22
C LYS A 112 -28.97 10.63 32.10
N GLY A 113 -29.52 10.70 30.89
CA GLY A 113 -30.93 11.02 30.70
C GLY A 113 -31.86 9.96 31.29
N LEU A 114 -31.47 8.68 31.22
CA LEU A 114 -32.20 7.59 31.85
C LEU A 114 -32.19 7.69 33.39
N ILE A 115 -31.04 8.04 33.98
CA ILE A 115 -30.89 8.23 35.44
C ILE A 115 -31.71 9.43 35.92
N GLN A 116 -31.66 10.57 35.20
CA GLN A 116 -32.46 11.75 35.52
C GLN A 116 -33.96 11.46 35.45
N LEU A 117 -34.41 10.67 34.47
CA LEU A 117 -35.80 10.23 34.38
C LEU A 117 -36.19 9.32 35.55
N ASP A 118 -35.32 8.42 35.99
CA ASP A 118 -35.59 7.57 37.17
C ASP A 118 -35.71 8.41 38.46
N GLU A 119 -34.88 9.45 38.61
CA GLU A 119 -34.94 10.42 39.71
C GLU A 119 -36.18 11.33 39.64
N GLU A 120 -36.58 11.81 38.46
CA GLU A 120 -37.79 12.63 38.27
C GLU A 120 -39.09 11.85 38.44
N VAL A 121 -39.11 10.57 38.04
CA VAL A 121 -40.23 9.63 38.27
C VAL A 121 -40.43 9.36 39.76
N GLN A 122 -39.35 9.42 40.56
CA GLN A 122 -39.45 9.30 42.02
C GLN A 122 -39.94 10.58 42.71
N GLN A 123 -39.91 11.75 42.04
CA GLN A 123 -40.25 13.06 42.66
C GLN A 123 -41.54 13.72 42.16
N THR A 124 -42.09 13.33 41.00
CA THR A 124 -43.25 14.02 40.39
C THR A 124 -44.56 13.27 40.64
N GLY A 125 -45.21 13.61 41.75
CA GLY A 125 -46.64 13.35 41.94
C GLY A 125 -47.47 14.22 40.99
N GLU A 126 -48.48 13.61 40.36
CA GLU A 126 -49.54 14.28 39.60
C GLU A 126 -49.16 14.68 38.15
N GLY A 127 -49.04 13.66 37.28
CA GLY A 127 -48.93 13.87 35.82
C GLY A 127 -48.15 12.81 35.04
N CYS A 128 -47.58 11.80 35.71
CA CYS A 128 -46.80 10.76 35.01
C CYS A 128 -47.67 9.89 34.09
N ASP A 129 -47.21 9.72 32.85
CA ASP A 129 -47.70 8.70 31.94
C ASP A 129 -47.64 7.33 32.62
N ARG A 130 -48.71 6.53 32.57
CA ARG A 130 -48.73 5.21 33.21
C ARG A 130 -47.62 4.26 32.74
N LEU A 131 -47.02 4.53 31.59
CA LEU A 131 -45.88 3.80 31.03
C LEU A 131 -44.54 4.11 31.71
N SER A 132 -44.38 5.28 32.35
CA SER A 132 -43.16 5.58 33.14
C SER A 132 -43.16 4.89 34.51
N LEU A 133 -44.30 4.36 34.95
CA LEU A 133 -44.42 3.53 36.17
C LEU A 133 -43.97 2.08 35.94
N LEU A 134 -43.82 1.65 34.69
CA LEU A 134 -43.35 0.31 34.37
C LEU A 134 -41.82 0.25 34.44
N PRO A 135 -41.25 -0.88 34.90
CA PRO A 135 -39.82 -1.15 34.76
C PRO A 135 -39.37 -0.96 33.31
N SER A 136 -38.21 -0.32 33.12
CA SER A 136 -37.63 -0.02 31.81
C SER A 136 -37.56 -1.24 30.88
N SER A 137 -37.33 -2.43 31.43
CA SER A 137 -37.33 -3.70 30.69
C SER A 137 -38.68 -4.08 30.08
N LEU A 138 -39.80 -3.80 30.77
CA LEU A 138 -41.14 -4.06 30.25
C LEU A 138 -41.53 -3.01 29.22
N THR A 139 -41.21 -1.75 29.48
CA THR A 139 -41.45 -0.65 28.54
C THR A 139 -40.71 -0.90 27.23
N LEU A 140 -39.41 -1.24 27.27
CA LEU A 140 -38.65 -1.65 26.10
C LEU A 140 -39.29 -2.81 25.33
N LYS A 141 -39.82 -3.80 26.05
CA LYS A 141 -40.47 -4.95 25.44
C LYS A 141 -41.79 -4.58 24.76
N ILE A 142 -42.54 -3.61 25.29
CA ILE A 142 -43.73 -3.06 24.63
C ILE A 142 -43.32 -2.38 23.32
N PHE A 143 -42.31 -1.52 23.35
CA PHE A 143 -41.83 -0.82 22.16
C PHE A 143 -41.27 -1.79 21.10
N GLN A 144 -40.66 -2.91 21.47
CA GLN A 144 -40.21 -3.93 20.49
C GLN A 144 -41.32 -4.52 19.62
N TYR A 145 -42.58 -4.46 20.04
CA TYR A 145 -43.71 -4.95 19.24
C TYR A 145 -44.26 -3.90 18.27
N LEU A 146 -43.79 -2.66 18.34
CA LEU A 146 -44.22 -1.58 17.47
C LEU A 146 -43.37 -1.54 16.19
N GLU A 147 -43.96 -1.03 15.12
CA GLU A 147 -43.27 -0.82 13.84
C GLU A 147 -42.41 0.45 13.87
N LEU A 148 -41.54 0.59 12.87
CA LEU A 148 -40.55 1.67 12.81
C LEU A 148 -41.18 3.07 12.81
N ARG A 149 -42.27 3.26 12.08
CA ARG A 149 -43.03 4.51 12.10
C ARG A 149 -43.64 4.79 13.45
N ASP A 150 -44.16 3.77 14.12
CA ASP A 150 -44.75 3.91 15.44
C ASP A 150 -43.69 4.28 16.48
N TRP A 151 -42.47 3.77 16.37
CA TRP A 151 -41.34 4.22 17.20
C TRP A 151 -41.10 5.73 17.05
N LEU A 152 -41.09 6.23 15.82
CA LEU A 152 -40.85 7.64 15.55
C LEU A 152 -42.00 8.51 16.07
N ASN A 153 -43.26 8.09 15.89
CA ASN A 153 -44.42 8.77 16.46
C ASN A 153 -44.35 8.77 18.00
N CYS A 154 -43.99 7.64 18.61
CA CYS A 154 -43.86 7.49 20.06
C CYS A 154 -42.77 8.40 20.65
N ALA A 155 -41.70 8.66 19.90
CA ALA A 155 -40.64 9.58 20.31
C ALA A 155 -41.11 11.06 20.37
N GLU A 156 -42.25 11.39 19.78
CA GLU A 156 -42.84 12.73 19.81
C GLU A 156 -43.87 12.92 20.95
N VAL A 157 -44.31 11.85 21.61
CA VAL A 157 -45.35 11.89 22.65
C VAL A 157 -44.85 12.61 23.91
N CYS A 158 -43.74 12.13 24.49
CA CYS A 158 -43.14 12.74 25.67
C CYS A 158 -41.64 12.39 25.77
N TYR A 159 -40.91 13.12 26.63
CA TYR A 159 -39.47 12.92 26.83
C TYR A 159 -39.11 11.51 27.31
N ALA A 160 -39.96 10.90 28.16
CA ALA A 160 -39.73 9.55 28.66
C ALA A 160 -39.78 8.51 27.53
N TRP A 161 -40.79 8.56 26.67
CA TRP A 161 -40.91 7.64 25.55
C TRP A 161 -39.81 7.87 24.53
N LYS A 162 -39.47 9.12 24.28
CA LYS A 162 -38.31 9.48 23.44
C LYS A 162 -37.03 8.85 23.96
N ALA A 163 -36.77 8.89 25.26
CA ALA A 163 -35.58 8.26 25.85
C ALA A 163 -35.59 6.73 25.68
N VAL A 164 -36.75 6.08 25.81
CA VAL A 164 -36.89 4.64 25.57
C VAL A 164 -36.67 4.30 24.10
N ILE A 165 -37.27 5.06 23.17
CA ILE A 165 -37.06 4.86 21.73
C ILE A 165 -35.59 5.05 21.37
N GLN A 166 -34.92 6.07 21.92
CA GLN A 166 -33.50 6.30 21.68
C GLN A 166 -32.60 5.22 22.28
N SER A 167 -33.11 4.29 23.09
CA SER A 167 -32.33 3.16 23.57
C SER A 167 -31.84 2.30 22.39
N GLY A 168 -30.56 1.95 22.44
CA GLY A 168 -29.90 1.23 21.35
C GLY A 168 -30.45 -0.15 21.01
N THR A 169 -31.16 -0.77 21.95
CA THR A 169 -31.69 -2.13 21.82
C THR A 169 -32.79 -2.23 20.76
N LEU A 170 -33.63 -1.19 20.60
CA LEU A 170 -34.71 -1.17 19.61
C LEU A 170 -34.18 -1.05 18.18
N TRP A 171 -33.13 -0.25 17.97
CA TRP A 171 -32.54 0.01 16.66
C TRP A 171 -31.60 -1.08 16.15
N SER A 172 -31.37 -2.14 16.94
CA SER A 172 -30.44 -3.22 16.57
C SER A 172 -30.85 -3.99 15.32
N GLN A 173 -32.17 -4.20 15.17
CA GLN A 173 -32.79 -4.86 14.03
C GLN A 173 -33.91 -3.98 13.49
N ILE A 174 -33.68 -3.35 12.34
CA ILE A 174 -34.66 -2.48 11.69
C ILE A 174 -35.24 -3.23 10.49
N ASP A 175 -36.57 -3.40 10.49
CA ASP A 175 -37.29 -3.94 9.35
C ASP A 175 -38.17 -2.86 8.71
N VAL A 176 -37.84 -2.48 7.48
CA VAL A 176 -38.59 -1.49 6.68
C VAL A 176 -39.54 -2.18 5.71
N SER A 177 -39.47 -3.50 5.55
CA SER A 177 -40.20 -4.20 4.49
C SER A 177 -41.73 -4.11 4.64
N VAL A 178 -42.22 -3.93 5.87
CA VAL A 178 -43.65 -3.76 6.18
C VAL A 178 -44.14 -2.37 5.79
N GLU A 179 -43.33 -1.32 6.02
CA GLU A 179 -43.66 0.09 5.78
C GLU A 179 -42.89 0.69 4.59
N LYS A 180 -42.62 -0.14 3.59
CA LYS A 180 -41.78 0.15 2.42
C LYS A 180 -42.15 1.41 1.63
N ASP A 181 -43.43 1.79 1.64
CA ASP A 181 -43.96 2.93 0.90
C ASP A 181 -43.90 4.24 1.70
N TRP A 182 -43.76 4.14 3.03
CA TRP A 182 -43.71 5.30 3.92
C TRP A 182 -42.28 5.83 4.08
N ILE A 183 -41.28 4.95 4.07
CA ILE A 183 -39.90 5.39 4.21
C ILE A 183 -39.44 6.18 2.98
N THR A 184 -38.85 7.34 3.25
CA THR A 184 -38.24 8.21 2.23
C THR A 184 -36.75 8.36 2.48
N ASP A 185 -36.03 8.85 1.47
CA ASP A 185 -34.59 9.10 1.56
C ASP A 185 -34.21 10.03 2.72
N CYS A 186 -35.02 11.07 3.00
CA CYS A 186 -34.74 11.99 4.09
C CYS A 186 -34.94 11.35 5.46
N THR A 187 -36.02 10.56 5.63
CA THR A 187 -36.28 9.81 6.87
C THR A 187 -35.17 8.79 7.13
N MET A 188 -34.76 8.03 6.11
CA MET A 188 -33.70 7.04 6.23
C MET A 188 -32.38 7.69 6.64
N LYS A 189 -32.03 8.82 6.01
CA LYS A 189 -30.83 9.58 6.37
C LYS A 189 -30.88 10.06 7.82
N GLN A 190 -32.02 10.58 8.29
CA GLN A 190 -32.17 11.01 9.68
C GLN A 190 -32.05 9.84 10.66
N ILE A 191 -32.62 8.68 10.35
CA ILE A 191 -32.50 7.48 11.19
C ILE A 191 -31.02 7.08 11.30
N LEU A 192 -30.32 6.93 10.17
CA LEU A 192 -28.92 6.50 10.16
C LEU A 192 -28.02 7.53 10.84
N GLN A 193 -28.21 8.82 10.61
CA GLN A 193 -27.40 9.85 11.26
C GLN A 193 -27.51 9.83 12.80
N ASN A 194 -28.67 9.45 13.33
CA ASN A 194 -28.92 9.48 14.77
C ASN A 194 -28.70 8.12 15.47
N TYR A 195 -28.95 7.02 14.76
CA TYR A 195 -29.03 5.68 15.35
C TYR A 195 -28.09 4.67 14.71
N HIS A 196 -27.33 5.03 13.69
CA HIS A 196 -26.39 4.14 13.02
C HIS A 196 -25.49 3.31 13.96
N PRO A 197 -24.93 3.83 15.08
CA PRO A 197 -24.08 3.04 15.97
C PRO A 197 -24.73 1.78 16.57
N PHE A 198 -26.06 1.70 16.50
CA PHE A 198 -26.85 0.59 17.04
C PHE A 198 -27.31 -0.39 15.97
N VAL A 199 -27.38 0.05 14.71
CA VAL A 199 -27.97 -0.74 13.63
C VAL A 199 -27.01 -1.86 13.24
N THR A 200 -27.40 -3.10 13.56
CA THR A 200 -26.64 -4.30 13.17
C THR A 200 -27.25 -5.01 11.98
N HIS A 201 -28.58 -4.98 11.86
CA HIS A 201 -29.34 -5.60 10.78
C HIS A 201 -30.38 -4.61 10.26
N LEU A 202 -30.33 -4.34 8.95
CA LEU A 202 -31.26 -3.46 8.27
C LEU A 202 -31.91 -4.21 7.10
N ASN A 203 -33.22 -4.46 7.18
CA ASN A 203 -34.00 -5.09 6.13
C ASN A 203 -34.73 -4.02 5.29
N LEU A 204 -34.33 -3.89 4.02
CA LEU A 204 -34.89 -2.94 3.05
C LEU A 204 -35.71 -3.63 1.94
N ARG A 205 -36.12 -4.89 2.18
CA ARG A 205 -36.77 -5.69 1.14
C ARG A 205 -38.06 -5.01 0.68
N GLY A 206 -38.16 -4.73 -0.61
CA GLY A 206 -39.36 -4.17 -1.23
C GLY A 206 -39.46 -2.65 -1.17
N CYS A 207 -38.48 -1.94 -0.60
CA CYS A 207 -38.44 -0.48 -0.64
C CYS A 207 -38.17 0.01 -2.07
N THR A 208 -39.15 0.67 -2.69
CA THR A 208 -39.04 1.25 -4.03
C THR A 208 -38.83 2.77 -4.00
N THR A 209 -39.03 3.38 -2.84
CA THR A 209 -38.90 4.83 -2.60
C THR A 209 -37.46 5.28 -2.36
N LEU A 210 -36.56 4.35 -2.00
CA LEU A 210 -35.16 4.65 -1.70
C LEU A 210 -34.33 4.78 -2.97
N THR A 211 -33.61 5.90 -3.10
CA THR A 211 -32.74 6.16 -4.24
C THR A 211 -31.28 5.74 -3.97
N TRP A 212 -30.48 5.64 -5.04
CA TRP A 212 -29.07 5.27 -4.96
C TRP A 212 -28.23 6.11 -3.96
N PRO A 213 -28.40 7.44 -3.86
CA PRO A 213 -27.75 8.24 -2.82
C PRO A 213 -28.01 7.76 -1.38
N SER A 214 -29.22 7.29 -1.08
CA SER A 214 -29.54 6.77 0.26
C SER A 214 -28.85 5.45 0.53
N LEU A 215 -28.71 4.60 -0.49
CA LEU A 215 -27.95 3.34 -0.39
C LEU A 215 -26.46 3.59 -0.18
N ILE A 216 -25.89 4.62 -0.83
CA ILE A 216 -24.52 5.06 -0.54
C ILE A 216 -24.40 5.51 0.91
N CYS A 217 -25.33 6.34 1.38
CA CYS A 217 -25.36 6.80 2.77
C CYS A 217 -25.40 5.62 3.76
N ILE A 218 -26.23 4.61 3.49
CA ILE A 218 -26.26 3.35 4.27
C ILE A 218 -24.89 2.67 4.28
N SER A 219 -24.21 2.57 3.12
CA SER A 219 -22.90 1.93 3.02
C SER A 219 -21.76 2.70 3.69
N GLU A 220 -21.86 4.03 3.77
CA GLU A 220 -20.86 4.87 4.45
C GLU A 220 -20.98 4.75 5.97
N TYR A 221 -22.19 4.54 6.46
CA TYR A 221 -22.43 4.37 7.87
C TYR A 221 -22.18 2.91 8.29
N SER A 222 -22.70 1.90 7.58
CA SER A 222 -22.49 0.48 7.94
C SER A 222 -20.99 0.11 8.09
N PRO A 223 -20.57 -0.50 9.21
CA PRO A 223 -19.19 -0.95 9.40
C PRO A 223 -18.78 -2.08 8.46
#